data_AF-A0A0F8YDN5-F1
#
_entry.id   AF-A0A0F8YDN5-F1
#
_cell.length_a   1.000
_cell.length_b   1.000
_cell.length_c   1.000
_cell.angle_alpha   90.00
_cell.angle_beta   90.00
_cell.angle_gamma   90.00
#
_symmetry.space_group_name_H-M   'P 1'
#
loop_
_entity.id
_entity.type
_entity.pdbx_description
1 polymer ?
#
loop_
_entity_poly.entity_id
_entity_poly.type
_entity_poly.pdbx_seq_one_letter_code
_entity_poly.pdbx_strand_id
1 'polypeptide(L)' 'LAYGAIIATCRLVCVVTDAGAVRRIAGKDQVRWFFGPYGWVLADMKAVKPVPCRGFQGLWNIPDPIMAKMAA' A
#
# COMPACT_ATOMS: atom_id res chain seq x y z
N LEU A 1 14.84 -12.58 -5.06
CA LEU A 1 13.67 -11.68 -4.88
C LEU A 1 12.41 -12.51 -5.06
N ALA A 2 11.47 -12.45 -4.12
CA ALA A 2 10.17 -13.09 -4.28
C ALA A 2 9.26 -12.19 -5.13
N TYR A 3 8.73 -12.72 -6.23
CA TYR A 3 7.75 -12.04 -7.08
C TYR A 3 6.36 -12.66 -6.86
N GLY A 4 5.29 -11.89 -7.04
CA GLY A 4 3.93 -12.39 -6.80
C GLY A 4 3.69 -12.76 -5.34
N ALA A 5 4.10 -11.89 -4.42
CA ALA A 5 3.96 -12.09 -2.99
C ALA A 5 3.51 -10.80 -2.30
N ILE A 6 2.77 -10.97 -1.21
CA ILE A 6 2.47 -9.87 -0.28
C ILE A 6 3.71 -9.66 0.60
N ILE A 7 4.20 -8.42 0.66
CA ILE A 7 5.45 -8.07 1.33
C ILE A 7 5.27 -7.10 2.51
N ALA A 8 4.12 -6.42 2.59
CA ALA A 8 3.86 -5.45 3.63
C ALA A 8 2.35 -5.24 3.83
N THR A 9 2.01 -4.72 5.00
CA THR A 9 0.71 -4.13 5.30
C THR A 9 0.90 -2.65 5.65
N CYS A 10 -0.17 -1.87 5.46
CA CYS A 10 -0.22 -0.47 5.84
C CYS A 10 -1.66 -0.08 6.13
N ARG A 11 -1.84 1.04 6.83
CA ARG A 11 -3.13 1.70 6.99
C ARG A 11 -3.29 2.75 5.90
N LEU A 12 -4.39 2.65 5.14
CA LEU A 12 -4.81 3.73 4.25
C LEU A 12 -5.34 4.89 5.10
N VAL A 13 -4.71 6.06 4.99
CA VAL A 13 -5.10 7.27 5.72
C VAL A 13 -6.17 8.03 4.94
N CYS A 14 -5.88 8.36 3.68
CA CYS A 14 -6.79 9.08 2.81
C CYS A 14 -6.38 8.94 1.34
N VAL A 15 -7.28 9.37 0.45
CA VAL A 15 -7.03 9.55 -0.98
C VAL A 15 -6.83 11.05 -1.26
N VAL A 16 -5.86 11.37 -2.10
CA VAL A 16 -5.55 12.75 -2.53
C VAL A 16 -5.60 12.86 -4.04
N THR A 17 -5.93 14.06 -4.54
CA THR A 17 -6.09 14.35 -5.97
C THR A 17 -5.12 15.38 -6.52
N ASP A 18 -4.37 16.07 -5.64
CA ASP A 18 -3.39 17.07 -6.04
C ASP A 18 -2.09 16.98 -5.22
N ALA A 19 -0.98 17.40 -5.83
CA ALA A 19 0.35 17.37 -5.21
C ALA A 19 0.47 18.29 -3.98
N GLY A 20 -0.32 19.36 -3.92
CA GLY A 20 -0.39 20.25 -2.76
C GLY A 20 -1.00 19.58 -1.53
N ALA A 21 -2.03 18.74 -1.72
CA ALA A 21 -2.56 17.88 -0.66
C ALA A 21 -1.54 16.87 -0.18
N VAL A 22 -0.80 16.21 -1.09
CA VAL A 22 0.31 15.29 -0.72
C VAL A 22 1.33 16.00 0.16
N ARG A 23 1.78 17.19 -0.25
CA ARG A 23 2.79 17.96 0.49
C ARG A 23 2.35 18.32 1.91
N ARG A 24 1.06 18.65 2.09
CA ARG A 24 0.47 19.03 3.39
C ARG A 24 0.27 17.81 4.30
N ILE A 25 -0.16 16.67 3.74
CA ILE A 25 -0.56 15.49 4.52
C ILE A 25 0.63 14.56 4.76
N ALA A 26 1.40 14.24 3.71
CA ALA A 26 2.48 13.25 3.73
C ALA A 26 3.88 13.89 3.84
N GLY A 27 4.00 15.20 3.67
CA GLY A 27 5.27 15.93 3.73
C GLY A 27 5.92 16.16 2.37
N LYS A 28 6.93 17.04 2.35
CA LYS A 28 7.55 17.53 1.11
C LYS A 28 8.21 16.42 0.29
N ASP A 29 8.92 15.50 0.92
CA ASP A 29 9.67 14.47 0.21
C ASP A 29 8.78 13.39 -0.40
N GLN A 30 7.53 13.26 0.09
CA GLN A 30 6.57 12.28 -0.44
C GLN A 30 5.95 12.72 -1.76
N VAL A 31 5.99 14.02 -2.08
CA VAL A 31 5.40 14.55 -3.34
C VAL A 31 6.02 13.92 -4.58
N ARG A 32 7.29 13.50 -4.50
CA ARG A 32 8.01 12.86 -5.62
C ARG A 32 7.42 11.50 -6.05
N TRP A 33 6.60 10.89 -5.18
CA TRP A 33 5.93 9.61 -5.44
C TRP A 33 4.50 9.77 -5.97
N PHE A 34 3.99 11.00 -6.06
CA PHE A 34 2.67 11.27 -6.57
C PHE A 34 2.71 11.60 -8.06
N PHE A 35 2.05 10.76 -8.86
CA PHE A 35 1.94 10.93 -10.32
C PHE A 35 0.50 11.24 -10.78
N GLY A 36 -0.45 11.31 -9.86
CA GLY A 36 -1.85 11.64 -10.12
C GLY A 36 -2.59 10.64 -11.04
N PRO A 37 -3.87 10.92 -11.35
CA PRO A 37 -4.71 11.95 -10.73
C PRO A 37 -5.16 11.60 -9.30
N TYR A 38 -4.91 10.38 -8.83
CA TYR A 38 -5.23 9.93 -7.47
C TYR A 38 -4.00 9.34 -6.80
N GLY A 39 -3.85 9.57 -5.50
CA GLY A 39 -2.77 9.02 -4.67
C GLY A 39 -3.29 8.53 -3.33
N TRP A 40 -2.61 7.55 -2.75
CA TRP A 40 -2.93 7.02 -1.42
C TRP A 40 -1.89 7.49 -0.42
N VAL A 41 -2.34 8.10 0.68
CA VAL A 41 -1.49 8.37 1.83
C VAL A 41 -1.56 7.15 2.74
N LEU A 42 -0.40 6.54 3.01
CA LEU A 42 -0.27 5.32 3.79
C LEU A 42 0.48 5.60 5.09
N ALA A 43 0.04 4.98 6.18
CA ALA A 43 0.68 5.03 7.49
C ALA A 43 0.90 3.62 8.04
N ASP A 44 1.65 3.52 9.14
CA ASP A 44 1.86 2.26 9.88
C ASP A 44 2.36 1.10 9.01
N MET A 45 3.33 1.39 8.14
CA MET A 45 3.96 0.38 7.28
C MET A 45 4.62 -0.72 8.11
N LYS A 46 4.20 -1.97 7.85
CA LYS A 46 4.76 -3.17 8.48
C LYS A 46 5.19 -4.15 7.39
N ALA A 47 6.49 -4.38 7.28
CA ALA A 47 7.03 -5.44 6.44
C ALA A 47 6.64 -6.81 7.02
N VAL A 48 6.35 -7.76 6.14
CA VAL A 48 6.08 -9.17 6.51
C VAL A 48 7.02 -10.09 5.76
N LYS A 49 7.17 -11.34 6.24
CA LYS A 49 7.82 -12.37 5.42
C LYS A 49 7.02 -12.53 4.13
N PRO A 50 7.64 -12.54 2.94
CA PRO A 50 6.91 -12.64 1.68
C PRO A 50 5.94 -13.83 1.68
N VAL A 51 4.65 -13.55 1.53
CA VAL A 51 3.61 -14.57 1.44
C VAL A 51 3.22 -14.75 -0.02
N PRO A 52 3.49 -15.91 -0.65
CA PRO A 52 3.14 -16.14 -2.05
C PRO A 52 1.63 -15.95 -2.26
N CYS A 53 1.27 -15.00 -3.13
CA CYS A 53 -0.11 -14.68 -3.46
C CYS A 53 -0.16 -13.99 -4.82
N ARG A 54 -0.93 -14.54 -5.75
CA ARG A 54 -1.16 -13.93 -7.06
C ARG A 54 -1.81 -12.55 -6.87
N GLY A 55 -1.27 -11.54 -7.54
CA GLY A 55 -1.88 -10.21 -7.63
C GLY A 55 -3.02 -10.18 -8.64
N PHE A 56 -3.93 -9.21 -8.48
CA PHE A 56 -5.04 -8.96 -9.39
C PHE A 56 -5.05 -7.48 -9.81
N GLN A 57 -6.05 -7.05 -10.58
CA GLN A 57 -6.26 -5.64 -10.90
C GLN A 57 -7.32 -5.05 -9.95
N GLY A 58 -7.22 -3.74 -9.68
CA GLY A 58 -8.12 -3.06 -8.75
C GLY A 58 -7.81 -3.35 -7.28
N LEU A 59 -8.79 -3.12 -6.40
CA LEU A 59 -8.75 -3.61 -5.02
C LEU A 59 -9.42 -4.99 -4.97
N TRP A 60 -8.80 -5.96 -4.32
CA TRP A 60 -9.34 -7.32 -4.21
C TRP A 60 -9.24 -7.84 -2.79
N ASN A 61 -10.14 -8.77 -2.45
CA ASN A 61 -10.09 -9.50 -1.20
C ASN A 61 -8.99 -10.54 -1.25
N ILE A 62 -8.18 -10.58 -0.20
CA ILE A 62 -7.15 -11.60 -0.03
C ILE A 62 -7.83 -12.90 0.44
N PRO A 63 -7.52 -14.08 -0.14
CA PRO A 63 -8.11 -15.34 0.33
C PRO A 63 -7.78 -15.63 1.80
N ASP A 64 -8.73 -16.17 2.56
CA ASP A 64 -8.57 -16.46 4.00
C ASP A 64 -7.30 -17.25 4.36
N PRO A 65 -6.90 -18.30 3.61
CA PRO A 65 -5.66 -19.04 3.91
C PRO A 65 -4.38 -18.19 3.78
N ILE A 66 -4.43 -17.09 3.01
CA ILE A 66 -3.33 -16.15 2.86
C ILE A 66 -3.38 -15.10 3.98
N MET A 67 -4.57 -14.60 4.32
CA MET A 67 -4.76 -13.69 5.46
C MET A 67 -4.24 -14.30 6.77
N ALA A 68 -4.53 -15.58 7.02
CA ALA A 68 -4.04 -16.29 8.20
C ALA A 68 -2.50 -16.32 8.30
N LYS A 69 -1.78 -16.30 7.16
CA LYS A 69 -0.30 -16.28 7.12
C LYS A 69 0.28 -14.90 7.42
N MET A 70 -0.53 -13.85 7.39
CA MET A 70 -0.11 -12.46 7.63
C MET A 70 -0.32 -12.01 9.09
N ALA A 71 -1.07 -12.76 9.89
CA ALA A 71 -1.49 -12.39 11.24
C ALA A 71 -0.45 -12.67 12.36
N ALA A 72 0.85 -12.68 12.02
CA ALA A 72 1.94 -13.01 12.94
C ALA A 72 2.74 -11.77 13.39
#